data_AF-A0A1W0WF04-F1
#
_entry.id   AF-A0A1W0WF04-F1
#
_cell.length_a   1.000
_cell.length_b   1.000
_cell.length_c   1.000
_cell.angle_alpha   90.00
_cell.angle_beta   90.00
_cell.angle_gamma   90.00
#
_symmetry.space_group_name_H-M   'P 1'
#
loop_
_entity.id
_entity.type
_entity.pdbx_description
1 polymer ?
#
loop_
_entity_poly.entity_id
_entity_poly.type
_entity_poly.pdbx_seq_one_letter_code
_entity_poly.pdbx_strand_id
1 'polypeptide(L)'
;MKWGKEFYFSTVLPRLNRITLPQQAKSGIPISSHPRQSTSFNMISRICSARPPTALLHNLLPAEASFFSLASSSSFSTSATLFKIRKLTRMRVVDNSALGQQATAAGKPAKVFHIYNKTSVGGLGDKVMCAIMGQKKRGYIVGVVRRQRDLIPTMDTNNLVLINDDGSPLGTRITVPIPMMLRSKRGDIAKILSIATRFV
;
A
#
# COMPACT_ATOMS: atom_id res chain seq x y z
N MET A 1 7.17 -74.84 15.02
CA MET A 1 8.48 -75.28 14.50
C MET A 1 9.10 -74.12 13.73
N LYS A 2 10.30 -73.71 14.15
CA LYS A 2 11.11 -72.59 13.64
C LYS A 2 11.76 -72.92 12.31
N TRP A 3 11.76 -72.00 11.35
CA TRP A 3 12.78 -71.74 10.32
C TRP A 3 12.52 -70.29 9.84
N GLY A 4 13.37 -69.26 9.96
CA GLY A 4 14.81 -69.20 10.15
C GLY A 4 15.52 -69.16 8.80
N LYS A 5 15.82 -67.95 8.28
CA LYS A 5 17.06 -67.63 7.53
C LYS A 5 17.15 -66.13 7.24
N GLU A 6 18.13 -65.53 7.92
CA GLU A 6 18.74 -64.24 7.65
C GLU A 6 19.39 -64.23 6.27
N PHE A 7 19.36 -63.08 5.59
CA PHE A 7 20.37 -62.74 4.60
C PHE A 7 21.04 -61.44 5.03
N TYR A 8 22.24 -61.60 5.58
CA TYR A 8 23.27 -60.59 5.67
C TYR A 8 23.69 -60.19 4.25
N PHE A 9 23.72 -58.88 3.97
CA PHE A 9 24.69 -58.32 3.03
C PHE A 9 25.26 -57.04 3.62
N SER A 10 26.47 -57.18 4.15
CA SER A 10 27.39 -56.09 4.45
C SER A 10 28.03 -55.64 3.14
N THR A 11 28.02 -54.35 2.83
CA THR A 11 29.08 -53.75 2.02
C THR A 11 29.28 -52.29 2.43
N VAL A 12 30.44 -52.08 3.04
CA VAL A 12 31.09 -50.83 3.40
C VAL A 12 31.55 -50.13 2.13
N LEU A 13 31.24 -48.85 1.93
CA LEU A 13 31.95 -47.94 1.00
C LEU A 13 31.86 -46.46 1.47
N PRO A 14 32.81 -45.59 1.08
CA PRO A 14 33.67 -44.87 2.04
C PRO A 14 33.34 -43.39 2.27
N ARG A 15 33.84 -42.87 3.40
CA ARG A 15 34.04 -41.44 3.68
C ARG A 15 34.88 -40.80 2.58
N LEU A 16 34.30 -39.85 1.85
CA LEU A 16 35.05 -38.88 1.04
C LEU A 16 35.24 -37.59 1.86
N ASN A 17 36.51 -37.25 2.05
CA ASN A 17 36.98 -36.06 2.74
C ASN A 17 36.86 -34.80 1.87
N ARG A 18 36.47 -33.70 2.53
CA ARG A 18 36.99 -32.32 2.43
C ARG A 18 37.45 -31.84 1.04
N ILE A 19 36.64 -30.98 0.43
CA ILE A 19 37.10 -29.98 -0.55
C ILE A 19 36.75 -28.59 0.01
N THR A 20 37.79 -27.85 0.35
CA THR A 20 37.76 -26.44 0.76
C THR A 20 37.48 -25.58 -0.48
N LEU A 21 36.44 -24.75 -0.46
CA LEU A 21 36.16 -23.80 -1.55
C LEU A 21 37.10 -22.59 -1.46
N PRO A 22 37.72 -22.14 -2.57
CA PRO A 22 38.57 -20.95 -2.59
C PRO A 22 37.73 -19.67 -2.47
N GLN A 23 38.18 -18.75 -1.62
CA GLN A 23 37.69 -17.37 -1.56
C GLN A 23 37.91 -16.69 -2.91
N GLN A 24 36.83 -16.24 -3.56
CA GLN A 24 36.96 -15.35 -4.71
C GLN A 24 37.11 -13.90 -4.24
N ALA A 25 38.33 -13.40 -4.37
CA ALA A 25 38.61 -11.98 -4.47
C ALA A 25 38.19 -11.47 -5.86
N LYS A 26 37.25 -10.52 -5.91
CA LYS A 26 36.98 -9.65 -7.08
C LYS A 26 36.61 -8.27 -6.52
N SER A 27 37.62 -7.40 -6.39
CA SER A 27 37.91 -6.32 -7.35
C SER A 27 36.81 -5.25 -7.36
N GLY A 28 37.02 -4.22 -6.55
CA GLY A 28 36.22 -3.01 -6.57
C GLY A 28 36.29 -2.33 -7.93
N ILE A 29 35.12 -2.08 -8.51
CA ILE A 29 34.95 -1.20 -9.67
C ILE A 29 34.66 0.19 -9.09
N PRO A 30 35.47 1.23 -9.38
CA PRO A 30 35.10 2.59 -9.01
C PRO A 30 33.93 3.04 -9.89
N ILE A 31 32.79 3.31 -9.26
CA ILE A 31 31.65 3.97 -9.90
C ILE A 31 32.07 5.41 -10.17
N SER A 32 32.19 5.77 -11.45
CA SER A 32 32.36 7.13 -11.94
C SER A 32 31.20 8.01 -11.49
N SER A 33 31.45 8.96 -10.59
CA SER A 33 30.53 10.05 -10.26
C SER A 33 30.65 11.13 -11.32
N HIS A 34 29.72 11.16 -12.28
CA HIS A 34 29.49 12.36 -13.08
C HIS A 34 28.51 13.27 -12.34
N PRO A 35 28.90 14.51 -11.98
CA PRO A 35 27.96 15.51 -11.50
C PRO A 35 27.20 16.08 -12.69
N ARG A 36 25.91 15.76 -12.80
CA ARG A 36 25.01 16.49 -13.69
C ARG A 36 24.67 17.82 -13.01
N GLN A 37 25.49 18.83 -13.30
CA GLN A 37 25.09 20.23 -13.11
C GLN A 37 23.90 20.51 -14.03
N SER A 38 22.82 21.03 -13.47
CA SER A 38 21.87 21.87 -14.19
C SER A 38 20.95 22.58 -13.21
N THR A 39 21.21 23.88 -13.07
CA THR A 39 20.22 24.96 -12.89
C THR A 39 19.43 24.98 -11.59
N SER A 40 20.09 25.51 -10.56
CA SER A 40 19.47 26.43 -9.61
C SER A 40 18.96 27.66 -10.35
N PHE A 41 17.65 27.79 -10.52
CA PHE A 41 17.02 29.06 -10.86
C PHE A 41 15.66 29.19 -10.15
N ASN A 42 15.43 30.40 -9.65
CA ASN A 42 14.20 30.97 -9.11
C ASN A 42 13.91 30.76 -7.63
N MET A 43 14.73 31.46 -6.84
CA MET A 43 14.30 32.69 -6.16
C MET A 43 12.78 32.97 -6.24
N ILE A 44 12.05 32.75 -5.13
CA ILE A 44 10.80 33.46 -4.89
C ILE A 44 11.06 34.34 -3.68
N SER A 45 11.35 35.60 -4.03
CA SER A 45 11.29 36.76 -3.17
C SER A 45 9.96 36.79 -2.41
N ARG A 46 10.09 37.01 -1.12
CA ARG A 46 9.04 37.60 -0.30
C ARG A 46 8.72 39.00 -0.84
N ILE A 47 7.55 39.49 -0.43
CA ILE A 47 7.07 40.88 -0.47
C ILE A 47 6.18 41.18 -1.68
N CYS A 48 4.90 40.88 -1.52
CA CYS A 48 3.81 41.59 -2.20
C CYS A 48 2.97 42.28 -1.12
N SER A 49 3.21 43.57 -0.91
CA SER A 49 2.22 44.48 -0.34
C SER A 49 2.62 45.94 -0.62
N ALA A 50 2.41 46.41 -1.85
CA ALA A 50 2.35 47.84 -2.13
C ALA A 50 0.87 48.22 -2.19
N ARG A 51 0.43 49.00 -1.19
CA ARG A 51 -0.91 49.62 -1.12
C ARG A 51 -1.03 50.72 -2.18
N PRO A 52 -2.22 50.96 -2.76
CA PRO A 52 -2.46 52.18 -3.52
C PRO A 52 -2.66 53.41 -2.60
N PRO A 53 -2.41 54.63 -3.11
CA PRO A 53 -2.32 55.86 -2.32
C PRO A 53 -3.63 56.66 -2.38
N THR A 54 -4.03 57.28 -1.27
CA THR A 54 -4.97 58.42 -1.14
C THR A 54 -5.27 58.58 0.36
N ALA A 55 -5.44 59.73 1.01
CA ALA A 55 -5.28 61.15 0.74
C ALA A 55 -5.33 61.81 2.15
N LEU A 56 -4.92 63.06 2.23
CA LEU A 56 -4.65 63.81 3.45
C LEU A 56 -5.89 64.26 4.26
N LEU A 57 -5.62 64.45 5.56
CA LEU A 57 -6.13 65.48 6.50
C LEU A 57 -7.44 65.29 7.30
N HIS A 58 -7.19 65.28 8.62
CA HIS A 58 -7.84 65.96 9.75
C HIS A 58 -8.96 65.31 10.58
N ASN A 59 -8.68 65.32 11.89
CA ASN A 59 -9.42 64.96 13.10
C ASN A 59 -10.95 65.23 13.11
N LEU A 60 -11.72 64.32 13.72
CA LEU A 60 -12.59 64.51 14.92
C LEU A 60 -13.44 63.22 15.19
N LEU A 61 -13.52 62.83 16.46
CA LEU A 61 -14.38 61.77 17.07
C LEU A 61 -15.90 62.12 16.98
N PRO A 62 -16.89 61.31 17.44
CA PRO A 62 -16.96 59.89 17.86
C PRO A 62 -18.19 59.11 17.30
N ALA A 63 -18.34 57.83 17.70
CA ALA A 63 -19.58 57.03 17.78
C ALA A 63 -20.29 56.62 16.48
N GLU A 64 -20.42 55.31 16.25
CA GLU A 64 -21.69 54.58 16.24
C GLU A 64 -21.45 53.14 15.76
N ALA A 65 -22.16 52.21 16.39
CA ALA A 65 -21.99 50.78 16.25
C ALA A 65 -22.24 50.31 14.80
N SER A 66 -21.30 49.56 14.25
CA SER A 66 -21.57 48.69 13.11
C SER A 66 -21.02 47.32 13.43
N PHE A 67 -21.94 46.41 13.75
CA PHE A 67 -21.72 44.97 13.84
C PHE A 67 -21.32 44.44 12.47
N PHE A 68 -20.07 44.67 12.06
CA PHE A 68 -19.49 43.94 10.95
C PHE A 68 -19.29 42.50 11.41
N SER A 69 -20.19 41.63 10.94
CA SER A 69 -20.01 40.18 10.98
C SER A 69 -18.66 39.87 10.34
N LEU A 70 -17.67 39.60 11.18
CA LEU A 70 -16.40 39.00 10.77
C LEU A 70 -16.73 37.58 10.36
N ALA A 71 -17.24 37.41 9.13
CA ALA A 71 -17.42 36.11 8.54
C ALA A 71 -16.06 35.43 8.55
N SER A 72 -15.88 34.50 9.48
CA SER A 72 -14.74 33.60 9.53
C SER A 72 -14.74 32.82 8.22
N SER A 73 -14.02 33.35 7.24
CA SER A 73 -13.68 32.66 6.01
C SER A 73 -12.70 31.56 6.40
N SER A 74 -13.24 30.46 6.95
CA SER A 74 -12.47 29.26 7.17
C SER A 74 -11.97 28.79 5.80
N SER A 75 -10.66 28.94 5.59
CA SER A 75 -10.01 28.47 4.37
C SER A 75 -10.19 26.95 4.32
N PHE A 76 -11.08 26.48 3.45
CA PHE A 76 -11.26 25.05 3.25
C PHE A 76 -9.93 24.46 2.80
N SER A 77 -9.36 23.56 3.61
CA SER A 77 -8.16 22.82 3.26
C SER A 77 -8.48 21.85 2.12
N THR A 78 -8.32 22.33 0.89
CA THR A 78 -8.45 21.54 -0.34
C THR A 78 -7.13 20.82 -0.62
N SER A 79 -6.73 19.91 0.28
CA SER A 79 -5.57 19.07 0.02
C SER A 79 -5.81 18.22 -1.23
N ALA A 80 -4.81 18.14 -2.11
CA ALA A 80 -4.90 17.37 -3.35
C ALA A 80 -5.28 15.89 -3.07
N THR A 81 -6.12 15.31 -3.93
CA THR A 81 -6.57 13.92 -3.78
C THR A 81 -5.38 12.96 -3.84
N LEU A 82 -5.08 12.33 -2.71
CA LEU A 82 -3.98 11.38 -2.62
C LEU A 82 -4.50 9.98 -2.95
N PHE A 83 -4.11 9.40 -4.09
CA PHE A 83 -4.52 8.04 -4.51
C PHE A 83 -3.94 6.89 -3.67
N LYS A 84 -3.38 7.16 -2.48
CA LYS A 84 -2.74 6.14 -1.63
C LYS A 84 -3.76 5.55 -0.65
N ILE A 85 -3.58 4.26 -0.32
CA ILE A 85 -4.40 3.60 0.70
C ILE A 85 -3.89 4.00 2.09
N ARG A 86 -4.78 4.54 2.91
CA ARG A 86 -4.55 4.97 4.30
C ARG A 86 -5.75 4.59 5.16
N LYS A 87 -5.76 5.04 6.42
CA LYS A 87 -6.94 4.95 7.27
C LYS A 87 -8.12 5.69 6.61
N LEU A 88 -9.32 5.16 6.80
CA LEU A 88 -10.60 5.60 6.23
C LEU A 88 -10.72 5.49 4.70
N THR A 89 -9.72 4.93 4.00
CA THR A 89 -9.85 4.64 2.57
C THR A 89 -10.96 3.62 2.35
N ARG A 90 -11.85 3.95 1.40
CA ARG A 90 -12.90 3.06 0.91
C ARG A 90 -12.29 2.09 -0.10
N MET A 91 -12.56 0.81 0.07
CA MET A 91 -12.08 -0.25 -0.80
C MET A 91 -13.25 -1.08 -1.32
N ARG A 92 -13.11 -1.56 -2.55
CA ARG A 92 -14.02 -2.52 -3.16
C ARG A 92 -13.57 -3.91 -2.74
N VAL A 93 -14.50 -4.70 -2.19
CA VAL A 93 -14.25 -6.11 -1.92
C VAL A 93 -14.47 -6.89 -3.20
N VAL A 94 -13.53 -7.79 -3.51
CA VAL A 94 -13.46 -8.44 -4.83
C VAL A 94 -13.48 -9.96 -4.75
N ASP A 95 -13.85 -10.49 -3.60
CA ASP A 95 -14.17 -11.89 -3.39
C ASP A 95 -15.68 -12.13 -3.51
N ASN A 96 -16.06 -13.39 -3.69
CA ASN A 96 -17.45 -13.82 -3.68
C ASN A 96 -17.95 -14.14 -2.25
N SER A 97 -17.31 -13.63 -1.20
CA SER A 97 -17.73 -13.91 0.18
C SER A 97 -19.12 -13.36 0.46
N ALA A 98 -19.89 -14.02 1.34
CA ALA A 98 -21.22 -13.54 1.73
C ALA A 98 -21.17 -12.10 2.28
N LEU A 99 -20.14 -11.78 3.09
CA LEU A 99 -19.92 -10.43 3.63
C LEU A 99 -19.65 -9.39 2.53
N GLY A 100 -18.84 -9.73 1.52
CA GLY A 100 -18.55 -8.84 0.40
C GLY A 100 -19.78 -8.57 -0.47
N GLN A 101 -20.57 -9.61 -0.73
CA GLN A 101 -21.82 -9.49 -1.50
C GLN A 101 -22.87 -8.67 -0.75
N GLN A 102 -23.10 -8.96 0.53
CA GLN A 102 -23.99 -8.18 1.39
C GLN A 102 -23.57 -6.70 1.46
N ALA A 103 -22.26 -6.43 1.56
CA ALA A 103 -21.75 -5.06 1.59
C ALA A 103 -22.00 -4.29 0.29
N THR A 104 -21.87 -4.99 -0.84
CA THR A 104 -22.17 -4.43 -2.17
C THR A 104 -23.66 -4.16 -2.33
N ALA A 105 -24.52 -5.10 -1.92
CA ALA A 105 -25.97 -4.93 -1.95
C ALA A 105 -26.45 -3.77 -1.06
N ALA A 106 -25.86 -3.62 0.13
CA ALA A 106 -26.14 -2.50 1.03
C ALA A 106 -25.47 -1.17 0.61
N GLY A 107 -24.64 -1.18 -0.45
CA GLY A 107 -23.94 0.02 -0.94
C GLY A 107 -22.89 0.60 0.01
N LYS A 108 -22.42 -0.16 1.02
CA LYS A 108 -21.40 0.33 1.98
C LYS A 108 -20.05 -0.31 1.68
N PRO A 109 -19.06 0.45 1.17
CA PRO A 109 -17.73 -0.09 0.86
C PRO A 109 -16.95 -0.41 2.15
N ALA A 110 -15.97 -1.30 2.04
CA ALA A 110 -15.08 -1.61 3.15
C ALA A 110 -14.20 -0.39 3.48
N LYS A 111 -14.08 -0.05 4.76
CA LYS A 111 -13.22 1.05 5.21
C LYS A 111 -11.99 0.52 5.94
N VAL A 112 -10.81 0.86 5.48
CA VAL A 112 -9.54 0.49 6.16
C VAL A 112 -9.38 1.33 7.41
N PHE A 113 -8.94 0.75 8.53
CA PHE A 113 -8.62 1.52 9.73
C PHE A 113 -7.22 1.23 10.29
N HIS A 114 -6.63 0.08 9.94
CA HIS A 114 -5.25 -0.23 10.29
C HIS A 114 -4.55 -0.90 9.10
N ILE A 115 -3.30 -0.53 8.89
CA ILE A 115 -2.43 -1.11 7.87
C ILE A 115 -1.25 -1.70 8.62
N TYR A 116 -0.92 -2.96 8.35
CA TYR A 116 0.16 -3.66 9.05
C TYR A 116 1.56 -3.28 8.49
N ASN A 117 1.80 -1.98 8.33
CA ASN A 117 3.04 -1.40 7.85
C ASN A 117 3.47 -0.27 8.78
N LYS A 118 4.79 -0.08 8.93
CA LYS A 118 5.35 1.05 9.72
C LYS A 118 4.98 2.42 9.14
N THR A 119 4.85 2.52 7.81
CA THR A 119 4.60 3.78 7.10
C THR A 119 3.15 4.25 7.14
N SER A 120 2.21 3.42 7.64
CA SER A 120 0.77 3.69 7.60
C SER A 120 0.22 4.00 6.19
N VAL A 121 0.92 3.56 5.14
CA VAL A 121 0.51 3.65 3.75
C VAL A 121 0.51 2.24 3.16
N GLY A 122 -0.62 1.85 2.56
CA GLY A 122 -0.82 0.52 2.00
C GLY A 122 -0.41 0.47 0.53
N GLY A 123 0.32 -0.57 0.15
CA GLY A 123 0.63 -0.96 -1.21
C GLY A 123 0.05 -2.32 -1.58
N LEU A 124 0.39 -2.80 -2.78
CA LEU A 124 -0.02 -4.12 -3.28
C LEU A 124 0.53 -5.23 -2.39
N GLY A 125 -0.33 -6.16 -1.97
CA GLY A 125 0.02 -7.33 -1.17
C GLY A 125 0.27 -7.05 0.30
N ASP A 126 -0.13 -5.89 0.82
CA ASP A 126 -0.02 -5.58 2.23
C ASP A 126 -1.30 -6.01 2.97
N LYS A 127 -1.12 -6.46 4.22
CA LYS A 127 -2.22 -6.83 5.09
C LYS A 127 -2.85 -5.56 5.66
N VAL A 128 -4.18 -5.53 5.71
CA VAL A 128 -4.97 -4.44 6.28
C VAL A 128 -6.09 -4.96 7.15
N MET A 129 -6.53 -4.12 8.08
CA MET A 129 -7.72 -4.33 8.89
C MET A 129 -8.80 -3.36 8.42
N CYS A 130 -9.98 -3.90 8.12
CA CYS A 130 -11.08 -3.18 7.53
C CYS A 130 -12.38 -3.40 8.32
N ALA A 131 -13.25 -2.40 8.27
CA ALA A 131 -14.61 -2.47 8.74
C ALA A 131 -15.53 -2.70 7.53
N ILE A 132 -16.30 -3.78 7.56
CA ILE A 132 -17.29 -4.14 6.54
C ILE A 132 -18.58 -4.58 7.22
N MET A 133 -19.73 -4.01 6.84
CA MET A 133 -21.03 -4.31 7.46
C MET A 133 -21.02 -4.25 9.00
N GLY A 134 -20.25 -3.34 9.60
CA GLY A 134 -20.10 -3.22 11.06
C GLY A 134 -19.19 -4.28 11.71
N GLN A 135 -18.62 -5.19 10.93
CA GLN A 135 -17.69 -6.22 11.38
C GLN A 135 -16.24 -5.84 11.09
N LYS A 136 -15.34 -6.23 12.00
CA LYS A 136 -13.89 -6.12 11.82
C LYS A 136 -13.38 -7.37 11.10
N LYS A 137 -12.81 -7.20 9.91
CA LYS A 137 -12.16 -8.27 9.14
C LYS A 137 -10.78 -7.84 8.67
N ARG A 138 -9.90 -8.81 8.50
CA ARG A 138 -8.59 -8.59 7.87
C ARG A 138 -8.74 -8.75 6.36
N GLY A 139 -7.80 -8.21 5.61
CA GLY A 139 -7.74 -8.43 4.17
C GLY A 139 -6.38 -8.10 3.59
N TYR A 140 -6.21 -8.43 2.31
CA TYR A 140 -5.04 -8.07 1.52
C TYR A 140 -5.42 -7.11 0.41
N ILE A 141 -4.57 -6.10 0.22
CA ILE A 141 -4.69 -5.18 -0.90
C ILE A 141 -4.24 -5.92 -2.17
N VAL A 142 -5.13 -6.05 -3.14
CA VAL A 142 -4.84 -6.73 -4.42
C VAL A 142 -4.71 -5.73 -5.56
N GLY A 143 -5.36 -4.56 -5.43
CA GLY A 143 -5.37 -3.53 -6.46
C GLY A 143 -5.29 -2.14 -5.87
N VAL A 144 -4.56 -1.26 -6.55
CA VAL A 144 -4.34 0.13 -6.15
C VAL A 144 -4.54 1.06 -7.33
N VAL A 145 -5.15 2.22 -7.05
CA VAL A 145 -5.34 3.31 -8.03
C VAL A 145 -4.09 4.16 -8.19
N ARG A 146 -3.24 4.19 -7.15
CA ARG A 146 -1.97 4.93 -7.21
C ARG A 146 -1.10 4.42 -8.36
N ARG A 147 -0.65 5.33 -9.22
CA ARG A 147 0.42 5.06 -10.20
C ARG A 147 1.61 4.40 -9.51
N GLN A 148 1.93 3.18 -9.96
CA GLN A 148 3.03 2.38 -9.45
C GLN A 148 4.32 2.63 -10.26
N ARG A 149 5.36 1.88 -9.92
CA ARG A 149 6.58 1.77 -10.74
C ARG A 149 6.25 1.18 -12.11
N ASP A 150 7.12 1.42 -13.07
CA ASP A 150 6.96 0.86 -14.41
C ASP A 150 6.85 -0.67 -14.36
N LEU A 151 6.07 -1.23 -15.29
CA LEU A 151 5.76 -2.66 -15.38
C LEU A 151 4.92 -3.23 -14.21
N ILE A 152 4.39 -2.38 -13.32
CA ILE A 152 3.41 -2.78 -12.31
C ILE A 152 2.03 -2.27 -12.74
N PRO A 153 1.02 -3.15 -12.84
CA PRO A 153 -0.32 -2.74 -13.26
C PRO A 153 -0.94 -1.79 -12.23
N THR A 154 -1.56 -0.73 -12.74
CA THR A 154 -2.42 0.18 -11.98
C THR A 154 -3.87 -0.21 -12.26
N MET A 155 -4.72 -0.21 -11.24
CA MET A 155 -6.14 -0.56 -11.38
C MET A 155 -7.02 0.68 -11.22
N ASP A 156 -8.23 0.66 -11.78
CA ASP A 156 -9.15 1.79 -11.66
C ASP A 156 -9.75 1.91 -10.24
N THR A 157 -9.82 0.80 -9.50
CA THR A 157 -10.37 0.74 -8.15
C THR A 157 -9.38 0.15 -7.13
N ASN A 158 -9.47 0.63 -5.89
CA ASN A 158 -8.73 0.05 -4.77
C ASN A 158 -9.42 -1.26 -4.35
N ASN A 159 -8.76 -2.38 -4.61
CA ASN A 159 -9.33 -3.71 -4.50
C ASN A 159 -8.80 -4.45 -3.26
N LEU A 160 -9.71 -5.07 -2.52
CA LEU A 160 -9.46 -5.80 -1.28
C LEU A 160 -10.01 -7.23 -1.37
N VAL A 161 -9.27 -8.20 -0.87
CA VAL A 161 -9.75 -9.56 -0.62
C VAL A 161 -9.77 -9.81 0.89
N LEU A 162 -10.88 -10.31 1.41
CA LEU A 162 -11.07 -10.54 2.83
C LEU A 162 -10.44 -11.87 3.27
N ILE A 163 -9.90 -11.89 4.47
CA ILE A 163 -9.32 -13.08 5.10
C ILE A 163 -9.86 -13.29 6.52
N ASN A 164 -9.82 -14.54 6.95
CA ASN A 164 -9.99 -14.92 8.35
C ASN A 164 -8.72 -14.62 9.16
N ASP A 165 -8.83 -14.72 10.48
CA ASP A 165 -7.68 -14.52 11.37
C ASP A 165 -6.58 -15.58 11.14
N ASP A 166 -6.95 -16.78 10.67
CA ASP A 166 -6.05 -17.88 10.29
C ASP A 166 -5.32 -17.65 8.95
N GLY A 167 -5.62 -16.54 8.27
CA GLY A 167 -5.05 -16.22 6.95
C GLY A 167 -5.64 -17.01 5.79
N SER A 168 -6.70 -17.79 6.01
CA SER A 168 -7.52 -18.35 4.91
C SER A 168 -8.37 -17.25 4.27
N PRO A 169 -8.54 -17.26 2.93
CA PRO A 169 -9.45 -16.35 2.25
C PRO A 169 -10.90 -16.64 2.67
N LEU A 170 -11.69 -15.58 2.83
CA LEU A 170 -13.11 -15.70 3.20
C LEU A 170 -13.99 -16.16 2.04
N GLY A 171 -13.64 -15.75 0.81
CA GLY A 171 -14.32 -16.17 -0.41
C GLY A 171 -13.61 -17.33 -1.10
N THR A 172 -14.36 -18.03 -1.93
CA THR A 172 -13.88 -19.18 -2.74
C THR A 172 -13.31 -18.75 -4.09
N ARG A 173 -13.66 -17.57 -4.60
CA ARG A 173 -13.24 -17.07 -5.92
C ARG A 173 -13.00 -15.57 -5.89
N ILE A 174 -12.00 -15.11 -6.63
CA ILE A 174 -11.66 -13.69 -6.80
C ILE A 174 -12.08 -13.27 -8.21
N THR A 175 -12.85 -12.18 -8.31
CA THR A 175 -13.49 -11.78 -9.57
C THR A 175 -12.61 -10.91 -10.47
N VAL A 176 -11.63 -10.20 -9.91
CA VAL A 176 -10.69 -9.36 -10.67
C VAL A 176 -9.35 -10.07 -10.94
N PRO A 177 -8.63 -9.65 -11.99
CA PRO A 177 -7.26 -10.09 -12.20
C PRO A 177 -6.34 -9.66 -11.05
N ILE A 178 -5.36 -10.51 -10.73
CA ILE A 178 -4.35 -10.26 -9.70
C ILE A 178 -3.00 -9.92 -10.35
N PRO A 179 -2.26 -8.91 -9.86
CA PRO A 179 -0.92 -8.61 -10.37
C PRO A 179 0.06 -9.78 -10.18
N MET A 180 0.82 -10.13 -11.22
CA MET A 180 1.82 -11.20 -11.21
C MET A 180 2.88 -11.00 -10.12
N MET A 181 3.23 -9.75 -9.83
CA MET A 181 4.19 -9.37 -8.79
C MET A 181 3.84 -9.89 -7.39
N LEU A 182 2.56 -10.18 -7.13
CA LEU A 182 2.15 -10.77 -5.85
C LEU A 182 2.63 -12.22 -5.68
N ARG A 183 2.92 -12.96 -6.76
CA ARG A 183 3.48 -14.32 -6.67
C ARG A 183 4.90 -14.35 -6.09
N SER A 184 5.64 -13.26 -6.27
CA SER A 184 6.99 -13.13 -5.71
C SER A 184 6.97 -12.94 -4.19
N LYS A 185 5.85 -12.46 -3.61
CA LYS A 185 5.69 -12.35 -2.15
C LYS A 185 5.49 -13.75 -1.56
N ARG A 186 6.46 -14.19 -0.76
CA ARG A 186 6.36 -15.42 0.04
C ARG A 186 5.51 -15.16 1.29
N GLY A 187 4.78 -16.18 1.75
CA GLY A 187 4.06 -16.18 3.03
C GLY A 187 2.54 -16.37 2.90
N ASP A 188 1.81 -15.83 3.87
CA ASP A 188 0.36 -15.97 4.08
C ASP A 188 -0.52 -15.69 2.84
N ILE A 189 -0.03 -14.91 1.87
CA ILE A 189 -0.77 -14.55 0.66
C ILE A 189 -0.93 -15.71 -0.32
N ALA A 190 -0.16 -16.80 -0.16
CA ALA A 190 -0.18 -17.95 -1.06
C ALA A 190 -1.58 -18.58 -1.23
N LYS A 191 -2.36 -18.65 -0.14
CA LYS A 191 -3.74 -19.18 -0.15
C LYS A 191 -4.71 -18.33 -0.99
N ILE A 192 -4.43 -17.04 -1.13
CA ILE A 192 -5.22 -16.13 -1.97
C ILE A 192 -4.83 -16.30 -3.43
N LEU A 193 -3.53 -16.42 -3.69
CA LEU A 193 -3.00 -16.63 -5.04
C LEU A 193 -3.45 -17.96 -5.64
N SER A 194 -3.66 -19.00 -4.84
CA SER A 194 -4.18 -20.28 -5.32
C SER A 194 -5.65 -20.24 -5.76
N ILE A 195 -6.42 -19.26 -5.29
CA ILE A 195 -7.83 -19.06 -5.67
C ILE A 195 -7.98 -18.16 -6.90
N ALA A 196 -6.96 -17.35 -7.20
CA ALA A 196 -7.00 -16.39 -8.28
C ALA A 196 -7.05 -17.06 -9.66
N THR A 197 -7.98 -16.63 -10.50
CA THR A 197 -8.17 -17.21 -11.84
C THR A 197 -7.33 -16.53 -12.91
N ARG A 198 -7.14 -15.21 -12.81
CA ARG A 198 -6.48 -14.39 -13.85
C ARG A 198 -5.33 -13.60 -13.25
N PHE A 199 -4.23 -13.51 -13.98
CA PHE A 199 -3.06 -12.71 -13.60
C PHE A 199 -2.72 -11.70 -14.69
N VAL A 200 -2.24 -10.51 -14.28
CA VAL A 200 -1.81 -9.39 -15.14
C VAL A 200 -0.44 -8.91 -14.72
#